data_AF-A0A2G9P1R2-F1
#
_entry.id   AF-A0A2G9P1R2-F1
#
_cell.length_a   1.000
_cell.length_b   1.000
_cell.length_c   1.000
_cell.angle_alpha   90.00
_cell.angle_beta   90.00
_cell.angle_gamma   90.00
#
_symmetry.space_group_name_H-M   'P 1'
#
loop_
_entity.id
_entity.type
_entity.pdbx_description
1 polymer ?
#
loop_
_entity_poly.entity_id
_entity_poly.type
_entity_poly.pdbx_seq_one_letter_code
_entity_poly.pdbx_strand_id
1 'polypeptide(L)'
;VFMKLDPNKTGAVSMVDVRKFYCAKKHPQVLEGSASEEEIKSAFLETLESACTKPQEVSYSEFEDYYEGLIIGILSDEDFINILRNSWGI
;
A
#
# COMPACT_ATOMS: atom_id res chain seq x y z
N VAL A 1 -7.19 1.46 -7.54
CA VAL A 1 -6.92 0.66 -6.33
C VAL A 1 -7.72 1.17 -5.16
N PHE A 2 -7.55 2.45 -4.79
CA PHE A 2 -8.31 3.08 -3.69
C PHE A 2 -9.84 2.97 -3.85
N MET A 3 -10.40 3.22 -5.03
CA MET A 3 -11.84 3.03 -5.27
C MET A 3 -12.36 1.59 -5.03
N LYS A 4 -11.47 0.59 -5.09
CA LYS A 4 -11.80 -0.81 -4.81
C LYS A 4 -11.77 -1.09 -3.31
N LEU A 5 -10.95 -0.34 -2.57
CA LEU A 5 -10.83 -0.36 -1.11
C LEU A 5 -11.91 0.47 -0.42
N ASP A 6 -12.39 1.53 -1.07
CA ASP A 6 -13.49 2.39 -0.61
C ASP A 6 -14.73 2.23 -1.52
N PRO A 7 -15.49 1.12 -1.39
CA PRO A 7 -16.73 0.95 -2.14
C PRO A 7 -17.82 1.95 -1.73
N ASN A 8 -17.72 2.52 -0.53
CA ASN A 8 -18.68 3.48 0.01
C ASN A 8 -18.44 4.90 -0.50
N LYS A 9 -17.31 5.15 -1.18
CA LYS A 9 -16.88 6.48 -1.62
C LYS A 9 -16.87 7.49 -0.48
N THR A 10 -16.49 7.04 0.71
CA THR A 10 -16.32 7.88 1.90
C THR A 10 -15.10 8.78 1.79
N GLY A 11 -14.17 8.48 0.89
CA GLY A 11 -12.91 9.21 0.71
C GLY A 11 -11.80 8.77 1.66
N ALA A 12 -12.09 7.79 2.52
CA ALA A 12 -11.18 7.22 3.49
C ALA A 12 -11.42 5.72 3.65
N VAL A 13 -10.34 4.95 3.79
CA VAL A 13 -10.35 3.49 3.96
C VAL A 13 -9.87 3.17 5.37
N SER A 14 -10.55 2.29 6.08
CA SER A 14 -10.10 1.87 7.41
C SER A 14 -8.76 1.12 7.35
N MET A 15 -7.86 1.38 8.30
CA MET A 15 -6.56 0.68 8.39
C MET A 15 -6.71 -0.83 8.49
N VAL A 16 -7.82 -1.30 9.08
CA VAL A 16 -8.17 -2.72 9.13
C VAL A 16 -8.38 -3.31 7.74
N ASP A 17 -9.08 -2.59 6.86
CA ASP A 17 -9.32 -3.03 5.48
C ASP A 17 -8.04 -2.97 4.66
N VAL A 18 -7.26 -1.88 4.77
CA VAL A 18 -5.92 -1.77 4.16
C VAL A 18 -5.06 -2.98 4.54
N ARG A 19 -4.97 -3.31 5.83
CA ARG A 19 -4.24 -4.50 6.31
C ARG A 19 -4.82 -5.80 5.75
N LYS A 20 -6.13 -5.91 5.60
CA LYS A 20 -6.77 -7.15 5.14
C LYS A 20 -6.57 -7.38 3.64
N PHE A 21 -6.64 -6.33 2.84
CA PHE A 21 -6.54 -6.40 1.38
C PHE A 21 -5.11 -6.29 0.85
N TYR A 22 -4.19 -5.67 1.59
CA TYR A 22 -2.80 -5.54 1.17
C TYR A 22 -2.04 -6.87 1.25
N CYS A 23 -1.39 -7.27 0.15
CA CYS A 23 -0.61 -8.49 0.02
C CYS A 23 0.82 -8.18 -0.44
N ALA A 24 1.81 -8.29 0.45
CA ALA A 24 3.19 -7.96 0.11
C ALA A 24 3.97 -9.12 -0.56
N LYS A 25 3.33 -10.24 -0.89
CA LYS A 25 4.01 -11.47 -1.38
C LYS A 25 4.90 -11.27 -2.61
N LYS A 26 4.52 -10.34 -3.48
CA LYS A 26 5.23 -10.06 -4.73
C LYS A 26 5.98 -8.72 -4.67
N HIS A 27 6.21 -8.20 -3.47
CA HIS A 27 7.02 -7.00 -3.29
C HIS A 27 8.48 -7.33 -3.68
N PRO A 28 9.21 -6.42 -4.37
CA PRO A 28 10.60 -6.67 -4.79
C PRO A 28 11.49 -7.17 -3.65
N GLN A 29 11.44 -6.52 -2.49
CA GLN A 29 12.22 -6.93 -1.31
C GLN A 29 11.86 -8.32 -0.77
N VAL A 30 10.61 -8.78 -0.98
CA VAL A 30 10.19 -10.14 -0.60
C VAL A 30 10.66 -11.16 -1.63
N LEU A 31 10.59 -10.81 -2.91
CA LEU A 31 11.09 -11.65 -4.00
C LEU A 31 12.62 -11.80 -3.95
N GLU A 32 13.33 -10.75 -3.56
CA GLU A 32 14.78 -10.73 -3.35
C GLU A 32 15.19 -11.42 -2.04
N GLY A 33 14.23 -11.80 -1.18
CA GLY A 33 14.50 -12.42 0.12
C GLY A 33 15.11 -11.47 1.17
N SER A 34 15.07 -10.15 0.92
CA SER A 34 15.57 -9.13 1.82
C SER A 34 14.63 -8.82 2.98
N ALA A 35 13.33 -9.07 2.82
CA ALA A 35 12.31 -8.86 3.86
C ALA A 35 11.18 -9.89 3.74
N SER A 36 10.50 -10.18 4.85
CA SER A 36 9.32 -11.05 4.86
C SER A 36 8.05 -10.31 4.43
N GLU A 37 7.03 -11.02 3.94
CA GLU A 37 5.71 -10.42 3.63
C GLU A 37 5.16 -9.64 4.83
N GLU A 38 5.25 -10.22 6.04
CA GLU A 38 4.79 -9.56 7.27
C GLU A 38 5.60 -8.32 7.63
N GLU A 39 6.90 -8.29 7.31
CA GLU A 39 7.76 -7.13 7.58
C GLU A 39 7.41 -5.99 6.64
N ILE A 40 7.28 -6.24 5.34
CA ILE A 40 6.85 -5.22 4.37
C ILE A 40 5.46 -4.71 4.72
N LYS A 41 4.56 -5.63 5.10
CA LYS A 41 3.20 -5.27 5.51
C LYS A 41 3.17 -4.44 6.78
N SER A 42 4.02 -4.74 7.76
CA SER A 42 4.13 -3.98 9.00
C SER A 42 4.77 -2.61 8.74
N ALA A 43 5.85 -2.55 7.96
CA ALA A 43 6.51 -1.30 7.58
C ALA A 43 5.57 -0.38 6.78
N PHE A 44 4.77 -0.94 5.87
CA PHE A 44 3.73 -0.22 5.15
C PHE A 44 2.69 0.38 6.09
N LEU A 45 2.17 -0.43 7.03
CA LEU A 45 1.20 0.05 8.00
C LEU A 45 1.79 1.10 8.93
N GLU A 46 3.02 0.92 9.41
CA GLU A 46 3.70 1.90 10.26
C GLU A 46 3.94 3.22 9.53
N THR A 47 4.34 3.15 8.26
CA THR A 47 4.49 4.35 7.41
C THR A 47 3.15 5.04 7.22
N LEU A 48 2.09 4.28 6.95
CA LEU A 48 0.74 4.83 6.84
C LEU A 48 0.25 5.40 8.16
N GLU A 49 0.44 4.75 9.31
CA GLU A 49 0.07 5.29 10.63
C GLU A 49 0.85 6.57 10.93
N SER A 50 2.11 6.66 10.53
CA SER A 50 2.93 7.86 10.69
C SER A 50 2.53 8.99 9.74
N ALA A 51 2.09 8.65 8.52
CA ALA A 51 1.60 9.62 7.54
C ALA A 51 0.16 10.04 7.83
N CYS A 52 -0.61 9.17 8.49
CA CYS A 52 -2.01 9.38 8.74
C CYS A 52 -2.24 10.34 9.91
N THR A 53 -3.07 11.34 9.67
CA THR A 53 -3.52 12.23 10.75
C THR A 53 -4.46 11.51 11.72
N LYS A 54 -5.10 10.43 11.24
CA LYS A 54 -6.03 9.60 12.02
C LYS A 54 -5.55 8.15 12.05
N PRO A 55 -5.38 7.55 13.23
CA PRO A 55 -4.79 6.21 13.34
C PRO A 55 -5.69 5.08 12.80
N GLN A 56 -6.97 5.34 12.54
CA GLN A 56 -7.95 4.30 12.17
C GLN A 56 -8.33 4.33 10.69
N GLU A 57 -8.00 5.38 9.96
CA GLU A 57 -8.40 5.56 8.57
C GLU A 57 -7.31 6.25 7.75
N VAL A 58 -7.19 5.82 6.50
CA VAL A 58 -6.27 6.34 5.49
C VAL A 58 -7.08 7.07 4.44
N SER A 59 -6.79 8.35 4.26
CA SER A 59 -7.40 9.18 3.23
C SER A 59 -6.77 8.91 1.86
N TYR A 60 -7.47 9.28 0.80
CA TYR A 60 -6.92 9.14 -0.56
C TYR A 60 -5.56 9.84 -0.73
N SER A 61 -5.39 11.07 -0.21
CA SER A 61 -4.11 11.79 -0.28
C SER A 61 -2.99 11.05 0.44
N GLU A 62 -3.21 10.58 1.67
CA GLU A 62 -2.19 9.86 2.45
C GLU A 62 -1.75 8.57 1.74
N PHE A 63 -2.70 7.90 1.08
CA PHE A 63 -2.40 6.74 0.24
C PHE A 63 -1.60 7.11 -1.01
N GLU A 64 -1.94 8.22 -1.67
CA GLU A 64 -1.25 8.71 -2.86
C GLU A 64 0.20 9.14 -2.54
N ASP A 65 0.41 9.90 -1.48
CA ASP A 65 1.72 10.34 -0.98
C ASP A 65 2.65 9.14 -0.72
N TYR A 66 2.13 8.08 -0.09
CA TYR A 66 2.89 6.85 0.14
C TYR A 66 3.38 6.22 -1.17
N TYR A 67 2.48 6.10 -2.16
CA TYR A 67 2.83 5.50 -3.44
C TYR A 67 3.73 6.40 -4.28
N GLU A 68 3.61 7.73 -4.19
CA GLU A 68 4.53 8.67 -4.81
C GLU A 68 5.97 8.44 -4.30
N GLY A 69 6.14 8.27 -2.98
CA GLY A 69 7.42 7.89 -2.39
C GLY A 69 7.95 6.54 -2.88
N LEU A 70 7.06 5.57 -3.10
CA LEU A 70 7.42 4.26 -3.64
C LEU A 70 7.85 4.33 -5.11
N ILE A 71 7.19 5.16 -5.92
CA ILE A 71 7.50 5.37 -7.35
C ILE A 71 8.89 5.99 -7.52
N ILE A 72 9.35 6.85 -6.59
CA ILE A 72 10.71 7.42 -6.64
C ILE A 72 11.79 6.33 -6.70
N GLY A 73 11.53 5.14 -6.13
CA GLY A 73 12.44 4.00 -6.19
C GLY A 73 12.25 3.07 -7.40
N ILE A 74 11.15 3.20 -8.15
CA ILE A 74 10.78 2.30 -9.25
C ILE A 74 10.99 3.04 -10.58
N LEU A 75 11.90 2.54 -11.41
CA LEU A 75 12.30 3.20 -12.67
C LEU A 75 11.32 2.97 -13.82
N SER A 76 10.39 2.01 -13.70
CA SER A 76 9.47 1.61 -14.77
C SER A 76 8.02 1.62 -14.30
N ASP A 77 7.17 2.38 -15.01
CA ASP A 77 5.73 2.45 -14.75
C ASP A 77 5.06 1.08 -14.84
N GLU A 78 5.55 0.19 -15.71
CA GLU A 78 5.04 -1.19 -15.82
C GLU A 78 5.32 -1.99 -14.55
N ASP A 79 6.51 -1.86 -13.97
CA ASP A 79 6.87 -2.54 -12.72
C ASP A 79 6.03 -1.99 -11.57
N PHE A 80 5.83 -0.68 -11.51
CA PHE A 80 4.96 -0.06 -10.52
C PHE A 80 3.52 -0.57 -10.63
N ILE A 81 2.93 -0.57 -11.83
CA ILE A 81 1.58 -1.09 -12.07
C ILE A 81 1.50 -2.58 -11.70
N ASN A 82 2.51 -3.37 -12.05
CA ASN A 82 2.56 -4.78 -11.68
C ASN A 82 2.63 -4.96 -10.17
N ILE A 83 3.45 -4.19 -9.46
CA ILE A 83 3.55 -4.23 -8.00
C ILE A 83 2.21 -3.87 -7.39
N LEU A 84 1.57 -2.78 -7.80
CA LEU A 84 0.24 -2.39 -7.31
C LEU A 84 -0.84 -3.44 -7.59
N ARG A 85 -0.88 -3.97 -8.81
CA ARG A 85 -1.83 -5.03 -9.19
C ARG A 85 -1.65 -6.28 -8.33
N ASN A 86 -0.40 -6.71 -8.17
CA ASN A 86 -0.08 -7.87 -7.36
C ASN A 86 -0.35 -7.63 -5.87
N SER A 87 -0.07 -6.43 -5.36
CA SER A 87 -0.24 -6.10 -3.94
C SER A 87 -1.70 -5.97 -3.52
N TRP A 88 -2.60 -5.63 -4.45
CA TRP A 88 -4.02 -5.42 -4.16
C TRP A 88 -4.94 -6.42 -4.86
N GLY A 89 -4.40 -7.41 -5.57
CA GLY A 89 -5.17 -8.40 -6.31
C GLY A 89 -6.05 -7.77 -7.42
N ILE A 90 -5.46 -6.93 -8.26
CA ILE A 90 -6.12 -6.20 -9.35
C ILE A 90 -5.60 -6.67 -10.70
#